data_AF-A0A4Y9IT82-F1
#
_entry.id   AF-A0A4Y9IT82-F1
#
_cell.length_a   1.000
_cell.length_b   1.000
_cell.length_c   1.000
_cell.angle_alpha   90.00
_cell.angle_beta   90.00
_cell.angle_gamma   90.00
#
_symmetry.space_group_name_H-M   'P 1'
#
loop_
_entity.id
_entity.type
_entity.pdbx_description
1 polymer ?
#
loop_
_entity_poly.entity_id
_entity_poly.type
_entity_poly.pdbx_seq_one_letter_code
_entity_poly.pdbx_strand_id
1 'polypeptide(L)'
;MDMSAVFNIERFWNLQKRELAMYWKQYLFIVCGIAAYYTIATVWESIDTGWLWNMLPPVYVAIIICSISFDKNLSDANSTFYFTLPVSTFERFLGLWIKYIVIIPLLVFGVSVCLDFISSLFVSTTHPVVKFSDWWDYHMLYAAQSVFLFGYACLKKRSFVKTLSLIAVFFIFIIIVSKVIISQFYPEVSYIRSSMDPISVLSFNGYWIPEGDSSRFVATQATLLYDVVKYILAAIFPVGMWVLTYFKLRETEV
;
A
#
# COMPACT_ATOMS: atom_id res chain seq x y z
N MET A 1 25.38 21.82 22.49
CA MET A 1 24.92 21.23 21.22
C MET A 1 24.55 19.79 21.52
N ASP A 2 23.26 19.47 21.52
CA ASP A 2 22.79 18.13 21.83
C ASP A 2 23.27 17.13 20.78
N MET A 3 24.19 16.23 21.17
CA MET A 3 24.66 15.13 20.33
C MET A 3 23.54 14.13 19.96
N SER A 4 22.34 14.26 20.53
CA SER A 4 21.15 13.51 20.17
C SER A 4 20.47 13.99 18.88
N ALA A 5 20.80 15.19 18.38
CA ALA A 5 20.21 15.74 17.16
C ALA A 5 20.91 15.25 15.87
N VAL A 6 22.14 14.75 15.96
CA VAL A 6 22.95 14.31 14.81
C VAL A 6 22.78 12.81 14.60
N PHE A 7 22.58 12.40 13.34
CA PHE A 7 22.49 10.99 12.95
C PHE A 7 23.75 10.23 13.37
N ASN A 8 23.57 9.09 14.04
CA ASN A 8 24.62 8.18 14.44
C ASN A 8 24.29 6.76 13.98
N ILE A 9 25.18 6.18 13.17
CA ILE A 9 24.98 4.86 12.57
C ILE A 9 24.98 3.71 13.58
N GLU A 10 25.80 3.78 14.64
CA GLU A 10 25.87 2.74 15.67
C GLU A 10 24.58 2.72 16.48
N ARG A 11 24.07 3.90 16.83
CA ARG A 11 22.79 4.04 17.52
C ARG A 11 21.63 3.54 16.67
N PHE A 12 21.62 3.91 15.39
CA PHE A 12 20.63 3.43 14.43
C PHE A 12 20.65 1.90 14.32
N TRP A 13 21.84 1.30 14.20
CA TRP A 13 21.99 -0.15 14.10
C TRP A 13 21.51 -0.90 15.35
N ASN A 14 21.83 -0.37 16.53
CA ASN A 14 21.37 -0.94 17.80
C ASN A 14 19.85 -0.85 17.95
N LEU A 15 19.24 0.25 17.47
CA LEU A 15 17.79 0.39 17.41
C LEU A 15 17.16 -0.68 16.50
N GLN A 16 17.70 -0.86 15.29
CA GLN A 16 17.21 -1.85 14.33
C GLN A 16 17.33 -3.29 14.86
N LYS A 17 18.45 -3.65 15.50
CA LYS A 17 18.61 -4.97 16.16
C LYS A 17 17.54 -5.22 17.20
N ARG A 18 17.26 -4.22 18.04
CA ARG A 18 16.26 -4.32 19.10
C ARG A 18 14.85 -4.44 18.52
N GLU A 19 14.51 -3.63 17.52
CA GLU A 19 13.22 -3.71 16.82
C GLU A 19 13.05 -5.07 16.14
N LEU A 20 14.08 -5.58 15.46
CA LEU A 20 14.02 -6.90 14.83
C LEU A 20 13.75 -8.03 15.83
N ALA A 21 14.40 -7.99 17.00
CA ALA A 21 14.13 -8.95 18.08
C ALA A 21 12.70 -8.82 18.63
N MET A 22 12.21 -7.59 18.80
CA MET A 22 10.86 -7.33 19.32
C MET A 22 9.76 -7.77 18.35
N TYR A 23 9.98 -7.59 17.04
CA TYR A 23 9.01 -7.89 15.99
C TYR A 23 9.30 -9.20 15.24
N TRP A 24 10.22 -10.05 15.73
CA TRP A 24 10.55 -11.34 15.09
C TRP A 24 9.31 -12.20 14.79
N LYS A 25 8.36 -12.25 15.73
CA LYS A 25 7.10 -12.98 15.55
C LYS A 25 6.27 -12.44 14.39
N GLN A 26 6.28 -11.13 14.16
CA GLN A 26 5.57 -10.50 13.06
C GLN A 26 6.13 -10.96 11.71
N TYR A 27 7.46 -11.02 11.57
CA TYR A 27 8.09 -11.53 10.36
C TYR A 27 7.73 -13.00 10.12
N LEU A 28 7.72 -13.84 11.17
CA LEU A 28 7.26 -15.23 11.06
C LEU A 28 5.80 -15.33 10.61
N PHE A 29 4.90 -14.50 11.16
CA PHE A 29 3.50 -14.48 10.72
C PHE A 29 3.36 -14.11 9.23
N ILE A 30 4.18 -13.17 8.73
CA ILE A 30 4.19 -12.80 7.31
C ILE A 30 4.64 -13.99 6.46
N VAL A 31 5.76 -14.63 6.82
CA VAL A 31 6.28 -15.81 6.10
C VAL A 31 5.25 -16.95 6.08
N CYS A 32 4.71 -17.30 7.24
CA CYS A 32 3.70 -18.36 7.36
C CYS A 32 2.41 -18.02 6.63
N GLY A 33 1.95 -16.77 6.67
CA GLY A 33 0.76 -16.33 5.96
C GLY A 33 0.90 -16.44 4.44
N ILE A 34 2.06 -16.04 3.91
CA ILE A 34 2.37 -16.19 2.48
C ILE A 34 2.46 -17.65 2.09
N ALA A 35 3.19 -18.46 2.86
CA ALA A 35 3.34 -19.89 2.58
C ALA A 35 1.99 -20.61 2.61
N ALA A 36 1.13 -20.31 3.59
CA ALA A 36 -0.21 -20.88 3.68
C ALA A 36 -1.11 -20.46 2.50
N TYR A 37 -1.09 -19.18 2.12
CA TYR A 37 -1.86 -18.72 0.97
C TYR A 37 -1.38 -19.38 -0.34
N TYR A 38 -0.06 -19.47 -0.51
CA TYR A 38 0.55 -20.10 -1.68
C TYR A 38 0.17 -21.57 -1.80
N THR A 39 0.25 -22.34 -0.71
CA THR A 39 -0.16 -23.76 -0.74
C THR A 39 -1.65 -23.91 -1.02
N ILE A 40 -2.51 -23.08 -0.43
CA ILE A 40 -3.94 -23.08 -0.74
C ILE A 40 -4.18 -22.76 -2.22
N ALA A 41 -3.50 -21.77 -2.78
CA ALA A 41 -3.62 -21.42 -4.20
C ALA A 41 -3.20 -22.58 -5.11
N THR A 42 -2.07 -23.25 -4.82
CA THR A 42 -1.60 -24.42 -5.59
C THR A 42 -2.57 -25.60 -5.52
N VAL A 43 -3.15 -25.88 -4.35
CA VAL A 43 -4.12 -26.98 -4.17
C VAL A 43 -5.44 -26.65 -4.87
N TRP A 44 -5.91 -25.41 -4.77
CA TRP A 44 -7.17 -24.99 -5.39
C TRP A 44 -7.11 -25.02 -6.92
N GLU A 45 -5.96 -24.71 -7.50
CA GLU A 45 -5.72 -24.82 -8.95
C GLU A 45 -5.94 -26.25 -9.47
N SER A 46 -5.63 -27.26 -8.65
CA SER A 46 -5.91 -28.65 -9.04
C SER A 46 -7.41 -28.99 -9.11
N ILE A 47 -8.27 -28.10 -8.61
CA ILE A 47 -9.72 -28.29 -8.47
C ILE A 47 -10.52 -27.37 -9.40
N ASP A 48 -10.13 -26.10 -9.57
CA ASP A 48 -10.89 -25.10 -10.32
C ASP A 48 -9.97 -24.07 -11.01
N THR A 49 -10.54 -23.30 -11.94
CA THR A 49 -9.93 -22.16 -12.64
C THR A 49 -9.11 -21.31 -11.67
N GLY A 50 -7.84 -21.05 -12.02
CA GLY A 50 -6.80 -20.42 -11.18
C GLY A 50 -7.06 -18.98 -10.70
N TRP A 51 -8.27 -18.66 -10.26
CA TRP A 51 -8.68 -17.37 -9.72
C TRP A 51 -7.87 -16.97 -8.47
N LEU A 52 -7.52 -17.92 -7.61
CA LEU A 52 -6.68 -17.63 -6.42
C LEU A 52 -5.27 -17.18 -6.79
N TRP A 53 -4.73 -17.62 -7.94
CA TRP A 53 -3.47 -17.12 -8.48
C TRP A 53 -3.58 -15.68 -8.95
N ASN A 54 -4.72 -15.28 -9.51
CA ASN A 54 -4.97 -13.88 -9.88
C ASN A 54 -5.13 -12.97 -8.65
N MET A 55 -5.48 -13.53 -7.48
CA MET A 55 -5.61 -12.81 -6.20
C MET A 55 -4.28 -12.72 -5.43
N LEU A 56 -3.22 -13.39 -5.88
CA LEU A 56 -1.91 -13.40 -5.22
C LEU A 56 -1.25 -12.00 -5.12
N PRO A 57 -1.22 -11.16 -6.18
CA PRO A 57 -0.67 -9.82 -6.10
C PRO A 57 -1.44 -8.89 -5.13
N PRO A 58 -2.78 -8.80 -5.15
CA PRO A 58 -3.55 -8.08 -4.14
C PRO A 58 -3.31 -8.57 -2.71
N VAL A 59 -3.15 -9.89 -2.52
CA VAL A 59 -2.85 -10.47 -1.20
C VAL A 59 -1.46 -10.07 -0.70
N TYR A 60 -0.45 -10.02 -1.57
CA TYR A 60 0.86 -9.49 -1.22
C TYR A 60 0.82 -8.02 -0.82
N VAL A 61 0.11 -7.20 -1.61
CA VAL A 61 -0.12 -5.79 -1.28
C VAL A 61 -0.81 -5.68 0.08
N ALA A 62 -1.86 -6.46 0.33
CA ALA A 62 -2.57 -6.46 1.60
C ALA A 62 -1.69 -6.89 2.78
N ILE A 63 -0.86 -7.92 2.63
CA ILE A 63 0.06 -8.39 3.68
C ILE A 63 1.12 -7.32 3.98
N ILE A 64 1.71 -6.71 2.94
CA ILE A 64 2.69 -5.63 3.07
C ILE A 64 2.07 -4.44 3.82
N ILE A 65 0.84 -4.06 3.48
CA ILE A 65 0.16 -2.94 4.14
C ILE A 65 -0.28 -3.29 5.56
N CYS A 66 -0.85 -4.47 5.78
CA CYS A 66 -1.28 -4.95 7.10
C CYS A 66 -0.11 -5.09 8.07
N SER A 67 1.09 -5.39 7.56
CA SER A 67 2.31 -5.46 8.36
C SER A 67 2.60 -4.14 9.12
N ILE A 68 2.24 -3.00 8.55
CA ILE A 68 2.39 -1.68 9.20
C ILE A 68 1.57 -1.61 10.50
N SER A 69 0.52 -2.40 10.61
CA SER A 69 -0.47 -2.32 11.69
C SER A 69 -0.36 -3.40 12.76
N PHE A 70 0.44 -4.44 12.51
CA PHE A 70 0.77 -5.47 13.50
C PHE A 70 1.79 -4.99 14.53
N ASP A 71 2.44 -3.86 14.28
CA ASP A 71 3.15 -3.16 15.32
C ASP A 71 2.14 -2.76 16.40
N LYS A 72 2.47 -3.02 17.67
CA LYS A 72 1.66 -2.50 18.79
C LYS A 72 1.80 -0.99 18.71
N ASN A 73 0.90 -0.35 17.92
CA ASN A 73 0.76 1.09 17.76
C ASN A 73 1.15 1.74 19.06
N LEU A 74 2.05 2.74 19.04
CA LEU A 74 2.44 3.62 20.14
C LEU A 74 1.29 3.71 21.15
N SER A 75 1.26 2.77 22.08
CA SER A 75 0.23 2.74 23.09
C SER A 75 0.67 3.76 24.12
N ASP A 76 -0.27 4.39 24.80
CA ASP A 76 0.09 5.46 25.76
C ASP A 76 1.14 4.98 26.78
N ALA A 77 1.21 3.66 27.05
CA ALA A 77 2.22 3.02 27.90
C ALA A 77 3.59 2.73 27.22
N ASN A 78 3.63 2.39 25.92
CA ASN A 78 4.91 2.13 25.21
C ASN A 78 5.49 3.39 24.55
N SER A 79 4.65 4.40 24.30
CA SER A 79 5.05 5.64 23.64
C SER A 79 6.04 6.45 24.46
N THR A 80 5.85 6.52 25.79
CA THR A 80 6.79 7.18 26.71
C THR A 80 8.17 6.51 26.67
N PHE A 81 8.25 5.17 26.70
CA PHE A 81 9.54 4.47 26.57
C PHE A 81 10.15 4.59 25.17
N TYR A 82 9.32 4.62 24.13
CA TYR A 82 9.80 4.77 22.75
C TYR A 82 10.37 6.17 22.50
N PHE A 83 9.73 7.21 23.04
CA PHE A 83 10.15 8.59 22.89
C PHE A 83 11.33 8.98 23.79
N THR A 84 11.51 8.34 24.95
CA THR A 84 12.66 8.60 25.86
C THR A 84 13.98 8.01 25.40
N LEU A 85 13.99 7.20 24.34
CA LEU A 85 15.25 6.67 23.79
C LEU A 85 16.10 7.79 23.20
N PRO A 86 17.43 7.78 23.41
CA PRO A 86 18.32 8.86 22.99
C PRO A 86 18.63 8.82 21.47
N VAL A 87 17.61 8.63 20.65
CA VAL A 87 17.61 8.41 19.20
C VAL A 87 16.95 9.61 18.54
N SER A 88 17.52 10.09 17.43
CA SER A 88 16.94 11.23 16.70
C SER A 88 15.64 10.85 15.98
N THR A 89 14.75 11.83 15.77
CA THR A 89 13.51 11.63 14.98
C THR A 89 13.79 11.05 13.60
N PHE A 90 14.90 11.49 12.98
CA PHE A 90 15.31 11.02 11.65
C PHE A 90 15.71 9.55 11.66
N GLU A 91 16.48 9.09 12.66
CA GLU A 91 16.84 7.68 12.83
C GLU A 91 15.59 6.79 12.99
N ARG A 92 14.60 7.27 13.75
CA ARG A 92 13.32 6.56 13.94
C ARG A 92 12.51 6.49 12.65
N PHE A 93 12.34 7.61 11.96
CA PHE A 93 11.67 7.67 10.67
C PHE A 93 12.34 6.75 9.65
N LEU A 94 13.68 6.82 9.52
CA LEU A 94 14.45 6.02 8.59
C LEU A 94 14.35 4.53 8.93
N GLY A 95 14.28 4.17 10.22
CA GLY A 95 14.04 2.79 10.66
C GLY A 95 12.67 2.26 10.22
N LEU A 96 11.61 3.04 10.47
CA LEU A 96 10.25 2.70 10.01
C LEU A 96 10.18 2.61 8.49
N TRP A 97 10.78 3.58 7.79
CA TRP A 97 10.82 3.64 6.33
C TRP A 97 11.50 2.39 5.76
N ILE A 98 12.71 2.06 6.23
CA ILE A 98 13.45 0.86 5.78
C ILE A 98 12.65 -0.42 6.07
N LYS A 99 12.08 -0.55 7.28
CA LYS A 99 11.30 -1.73 7.68
C LYS A 99 10.12 -1.97 6.73
N TYR A 100 9.29 -0.96 6.50
CA TYR A 100 8.02 -1.13 5.80
C TYR A 100 8.11 -1.00 4.28
N ILE A 101 9.06 -0.21 3.76
CA ILE A 101 9.19 0.05 2.32
C ILE A 101 10.23 -0.86 1.67
N VAL A 102 11.23 -1.32 2.42
CA VAL A 102 12.32 -2.15 1.88
C VAL A 102 12.27 -3.58 2.40
N ILE A 103 12.41 -3.77 3.72
CA ILE A 103 12.61 -5.10 4.31
C ILE A 103 11.40 -6.01 4.10
N ILE A 104 10.19 -5.53 4.42
CA ILE A 104 8.99 -6.36 4.33
C ILE A 104 8.65 -6.73 2.87
N PRO A 105 8.63 -5.78 1.90
CA PRO A 105 8.43 -6.13 0.50
C PRO A 105 9.47 -7.11 -0.04
N LEU A 106 10.75 -6.93 0.33
CA LEU A 106 11.82 -7.83 -0.08
C LEU A 106 11.65 -9.22 0.54
N LEU A 107 11.21 -9.31 1.79
CA LEU A 107 10.88 -10.58 2.44
C LEU A 107 9.70 -11.27 1.75
N VAL A 108 8.63 -10.54 1.43
CA VAL A 108 7.48 -11.11 0.70
C VAL A 108 7.94 -11.66 -0.64
N PHE A 109 8.68 -10.87 -1.42
CA PHE A 109 9.21 -11.29 -2.71
C PHE A 109 10.16 -12.49 -2.61
N GLY A 110 11.08 -12.47 -1.65
CA GLY A 110 12.04 -13.56 -1.43
C GLY A 110 11.34 -14.87 -1.05
N VAL A 111 10.33 -14.83 -0.19
CA VAL A 111 9.53 -16.00 0.17
C VAL A 111 8.78 -16.54 -1.05
N SER A 112 8.18 -15.67 -1.86
CA SER A 112 7.49 -16.08 -3.09
C SER A 112 8.40 -16.80 -4.07
N VAL A 113 9.61 -16.27 -4.32
CA VAL A 113 10.59 -16.89 -5.20
C VAL A 113 11.05 -18.25 -4.66
N CYS A 114 11.29 -18.35 -3.35
CA CYS A 114 11.65 -19.62 -2.73
C CYS A 114 10.52 -20.65 -2.83
N LEU A 115 9.27 -20.25 -2.62
CA LEU A 115 8.11 -21.14 -2.72
C LEU A 115 7.88 -21.62 -4.16
N ASP A 116 8.07 -20.76 -5.15
CA ASP A 116 7.97 -21.13 -6.56
C ASP A 116 9.08 -22.10 -6.97
N PHE A 117 10.32 -21.82 -6.55
CA PHE A 117 11.43 -22.75 -6.76
C PHE A 117 11.12 -24.13 -6.16
N ILE A 118 10.65 -24.17 -4.90
CA ILE A 118 10.26 -25.42 -4.25
C ILE A 118 9.10 -26.09 -5.00
N SER A 119 8.05 -25.34 -5.34
CA SER A 119 6.88 -25.83 -6.07
C SER A 119 7.27 -26.50 -7.39
N SER A 120 8.16 -25.86 -8.16
CA SER A 120 8.65 -26.38 -9.45
C SER A 120 9.35 -27.75 -9.35
N LEU A 121 9.87 -28.11 -8.17
CA LEU A 121 10.49 -29.41 -7.93
C LEU A 121 9.46 -30.54 -7.72
N PHE A 122 8.24 -30.20 -7.29
CA PHE A 122 7.21 -31.17 -6.92
C PHE A 122 6.00 -31.17 -7.85
N VAL A 123 5.63 -30.02 -8.41
CA VAL A 123 4.45 -29.81 -9.26
C VAL A 123 4.89 -28.94 -10.45
N SER A 124 4.59 -29.36 -11.68
CA SER A 124 4.83 -28.52 -12.86
C SER A 124 3.77 -27.41 -12.94
N THR A 125 3.82 -26.45 -12.03
CA THR A 125 2.98 -25.26 -12.09
C THR A 125 3.50 -24.35 -13.21
N THR A 126 2.62 -24.00 -14.16
CA THR A 126 2.94 -23.15 -15.32
C THR A 126 2.78 -21.66 -15.03
N HIS A 127 2.44 -21.29 -13.79
CA HIS A 127 2.19 -19.91 -13.43
C HIS A 127 3.47 -19.22 -12.92
N PRO A 128 3.83 -18.05 -13.48
CA PRO A 128 4.99 -17.30 -13.03
C PRO A 128 4.78 -16.78 -11.60
N VAL A 129 5.85 -16.77 -10.79
CA VAL A 129 5.98 -15.92 -9.59
C VAL A 129 5.37 -14.56 -9.90
N VAL A 130 4.56 -14.02 -8.98
CA VAL A 130 3.94 -12.69 -9.12
C VAL A 130 4.96 -11.70 -9.70
N LYS A 131 4.77 -11.40 -10.98
CA LYS A 131 5.45 -10.31 -11.65
C LYS A 131 4.52 -9.13 -11.46
N PHE A 132 4.95 -8.15 -10.67
CA PHE A 132 4.54 -6.78 -10.93
C PHE A 132 5.11 -6.47 -12.32
N SER A 133 4.32 -6.66 -13.38
CA SER A 133 4.81 -6.53 -14.75
C SER A 133 4.99 -5.06 -15.11
N ASP A 134 4.16 -4.22 -14.51
CA ASP A 134 4.04 -2.83 -14.90
C ASP A 134 4.59 -1.92 -13.81
N TRP A 135 5.33 -0.90 -14.24
CA TRP A 135 5.79 0.18 -13.37
C TRP A 135 4.65 0.79 -12.52
N TRP A 136 3.43 0.79 -13.07
CA TRP A 136 2.25 1.34 -12.39
C TRP A 136 1.84 0.52 -11.16
N ASP A 137 2.04 -0.79 -11.17
CA ASP A 137 1.68 -1.64 -10.03
C ASP A 137 2.60 -1.39 -8.83
N TYR A 138 3.91 -1.27 -9.11
CA TYR A 138 4.89 -0.83 -8.09
C TYR A 138 4.54 0.54 -7.54
N HIS A 139 4.10 1.44 -8.42
CA HIS A 139 3.73 2.78 -8.03
C HIS A 139 2.52 2.79 -7.08
N MET A 140 1.47 2.04 -7.40
CA MET A 140 0.31 1.87 -6.52
C MET A 140 0.68 1.26 -5.16
N LEU A 141 1.60 0.29 -5.14
CA LEU A 141 2.12 -0.29 -3.90
C LEU A 141 2.81 0.78 -3.04
N TYR A 142 3.73 1.57 -3.61
CA TYR A 142 4.42 2.63 -2.86
C TYR A 142 3.47 3.73 -2.39
N ALA A 143 2.50 4.11 -3.22
CA ALA A 143 1.45 5.06 -2.84
C ALA A 143 0.65 4.53 -1.64
N ALA A 144 0.21 3.27 -1.69
CA ALA A 144 -0.52 2.66 -0.58
C ALA A 144 0.35 2.58 0.69
N GLN A 145 1.59 2.10 0.59
CA GLN A 145 2.53 2.06 1.72
C GLN A 145 2.71 3.44 2.37
N SER A 146 2.85 4.49 1.56
CA SER A 146 3.03 5.86 2.07
C SER A 146 1.83 6.35 2.88
N VAL A 147 0.60 6.07 2.42
CA VAL A 147 -0.64 6.46 3.10
C VAL A 147 -0.82 5.69 4.41
N PHE A 148 -0.54 4.39 4.41
CA PHE A 148 -0.65 3.58 5.63
C PHE A 148 0.45 3.88 6.65
N LEU A 149 1.66 4.23 6.20
CA LEU A 149 2.74 4.71 7.07
C LEU A 149 2.37 6.05 7.72
N PHE A 150 1.80 6.98 6.95
CA PHE A 150 1.30 8.24 7.48
C PHE A 150 0.13 8.04 8.45
N GLY A 151 -0.80 7.15 8.10
CA GLY A 151 -1.91 6.74 8.96
C GLY A 151 -1.45 6.13 10.27
N TYR A 152 -0.36 5.34 10.25
CA TYR A 152 0.28 4.81 11.46
C TYR A 152 0.82 5.92 12.37
N ALA A 153 1.46 6.94 11.82
CA ALA A 153 1.98 8.07 12.60
C ALA A 153 0.88 8.99 13.15
N CYS A 154 -0.19 9.23 12.38
CA CYS A 154 -1.26 10.14 12.79
C CYS A 154 -2.30 9.50 13.73
N LEU A 155 -2.68 8.24 13.47
CA LEU A 155 -3.85 7.62 14.09
C LEU A 155 -3.43 6.64 15.19
N LYS A 156 -3.38 7.12 16.45
CA LYS A 156 -3.11 6.27 17.61
C LYS A 156 -4.16 5.17 17.75
N LYS A 157 -3.72 3.94 18.08
CA LYS A 157 -4.52 2.70 18.28
C LYS A 157 -5.44 2.35 17.10
N ARG A 158 -5.35 1.10 16.61
CA ARG A 158 -6.12 0.59 15.45
C ARG A 158 -5.94 1.48 14.19
N SER A 159 -4.72 1.96 13.97
CA SER A 159 -4.32 2.82 12.84
C SER A 159 -4.77 2.25 11.49
N PHE A 160 -4.66 0.94 11.28
CA PHE A 160 -5.11 0.26 10.06
C PHE A 160 -6.55 0.59 9.69
N VAL A 161 -7.48 0.26 10.59
CA VAL A 161 -8.92 0.31 10.34
C VAL A 161 -9.36 1.76 10.16
N LYS A 162 -8.77 2.67 10.95
CA LYS A 162 -9.03 4.10 10.82
C LYS A 162 -8.52 4.65 9.49
N THR A 163 -7.32 4.25 9.05
CA THR A 163 -6.76 4.67 7.77
C THR A 163 -7.60 4.14 6.61
N LEU A 164 -7.98 2.87 6.64
CA LEU A 164 -8.85 2.25 5.65
C LEU A 164 -10.23 2.94 5.59
N SER A 165 -10.82 3.25 6.75
CA SER A 165 -12.09 3.97 6.85
C SER A 165 -11.98 5.39 6.29
N LEU A 166 -10.88 6.10 6.55
CA LEU A 166 -10.65 7.45 6.04
C LEU A 166 -10.47 7.44 4.52
N ILE A 167 -9.71 6.47 3.99
CA ILE A 167 -9.57 6.26 2.55
C ILE A 167 -10.94 6.00 1.92
N ALA A 168 -11.77 5.13 2.52
CA ALA A 168 -13.10 4.83 2.00
C ALA A 168 -14.02 6.07 1.98
N VAL A 169 -14.04 6.86 3.06
CA VAL A 169 -14.81 8.11 3.13
C VAL A 169 -14.31 9.12 2.09
N PHE A 170 -12.99 9.24 1.92
CA PHE A 170 -12.38 10.11 0.93
C PHE A 170 -12.77 9.71 -0.50
N PHE A 171 -12.78 8.41 -0.82
CA PHE A 171 -13.25 7.93 -2.12
C PHE A 171 -14.73 8.21 -2.36
N ILE A 172 -15.59 7.97 -1.36
CA ILE A 172 -17.01 8.32 -1.45
C ILE A 172 -17.18 9.81 -1.74
N PHE A 173 -16.41 10.66 -1.04
CA PHE A 173 -16.41 12.10 -1.27
C PHE A 173 -15.99 12.47 -2.70
N ILE A 174 -14.89 11.90 -3.22
CA ILE A 174 -14.45 12.12 -4.60
C ILE A 174 -15.54 11.70 -5.59
N ILE A 175 -16.17 10.54 -5.39
CA ILE A 175 -17.23 10.05 -6.29
C ILE A 175 -18.41 11.03 -6.31
N ILE A 176 -18.82 11.56 -5.16
CA ILE A 176 -19.91 12.53 -5.06
C ILE A 176 -19.53 13.83 -5.78
N VAL A 177 -18.35 14.39 -5.49
CA VAL A 177 -17.88 15.64 -6.10
C VAL A 177 -17.77 15.50 -7.62
N SER A 178 -17.17 14.40 -8.10
CA SER A 178 -17.06 14.11 -9.53
C SER A 178 -18.43 14.02 -10.20
N LYS A 179 -19.41 13.37 -9.57
CA LYS A 179 -20.79 13.33 -10.09
C LYS A 179 -21.43 14.72 -10.17
N VAL A 180 -21.20 15.58 -9.18
CA VAL A 180 -21.71 16.96 -9.18
C VAL A 180 -21.05 17.80 -10.28
N ILE A 181 -19.73 17.70 -10.46
CA ILE A 181 -19.02 18.42 -11.52
C ILE A 181 -19.54 17.97 -12.89
N ILE A 182 -19.66 16.66 -13.11
CA ILE A 182 -20.10 16.12 -14.40
C ILE A 182 -21.54 16.50 -14.70
N SER A 183 -22.45 16.47 -13.72
CA SER A 183 -23.84 16.88 -13.94
C SER A 183 -23.98 18.38 -14.25
N GLN A 184 -23.07 19.22 -13.77
CA GLN A 184 -23.09 20.67 -14.01
C GLN A 184 -22.45 21.06 -15.35
N PHE A 185 -21.32 20.44 -15.70
CA PHE A 185 -20.54 20.83 -16.88
C PHE A 185 -20.77 19.97 -18.11
N TYR A 186 -21.31 18.76 -17.95
CA TYR A 186 -21.52 17.78 -19.03
C TYR A 186 -22.90 17.10 -18.90
N PRO A 187 -24.01 17.85 -19.04
CA PRO A 187 -25.36 17.33 -18.84
C PRO A 187 -25.73 16.21 -19.85
N GLU A 188 -25.05 16.13 -20.99
CA GLU A 188 -25.19 15.04 -21.96
C GLU A 188 -24.61 13.70 -21.49
N VAL A 189 -23.91 13.64 -20.36
CA VAL A 189 -23.34 12.39 -19.84
C VAL A 189 -24.36 11.71 -18.93
N SER A 190 -24.86 10.54 -19.33
CA SER A 190 -25.86 9.80 -18.56
C SER A 190 -25.25 8.97 -17.45
N TYR A 191 -24.17 8.23 -17.75
CA TYR A 191 -23.44 7.42 -16.77
C TYR A 191 -21.95 7.33 -17.10
N ILE A 192 -21.13 7.47 -16.05
CA ILE A 192 -19.70 7.12 -16.06
C ILE A 192 -19.66 5.62 -15.78
N ARG A 193 -19.00 4.85 -16.66
CA ARG A 193 -18.90 3.38 -16.64
C ARG A 193 -19.18 2.74 -15.27
N SER A 194 -20.31 2.05 -15.14
CA SER A 194 -20.65 1.22 -13.98
C SER A 194 -20.03 -0.16 -14.12
N SER A 195 -18.70 -0.27 -14.11
CA SER A 195 -18.14 -1.59 -13.78
C SER A 195 -18.41 -1.82 -12.29
N MET A 196 -18.99 -2.97 -11.93
CA MET A 196 -19.27 -3.39 -10.55
C MET A 196 -18.00 -3.51 -9.67
N ASP A 197 -16.85 -3.19 -10.25
CA ASP A 197 -15.54 -3.24 -9.64
C ASP A 197 -15.22 -1.88 -8.99
N PRO A 198 -15.18 -1.74 -7.66
CA PRO A 198 -15.00 -0.46 -6.96
C PRO A 198 -13.75 0.31 -7.40
N ILE A 199 -12.73 -0.41 -7.89
CA ILE A 199 -11.45 0.15 -8.33
C ILE A 199 -11.58 0.77 -9.74
N SER A 200 -12.45 0.21 -10.58
CA SER A 200 -12.66 0.68 -11.95
C SER A 200 -13.35 2.05 -12.06
N VAL A 201 -14.00 2.51 -10.98
CA VAL A 201 -14.52 3.89 -10.88
C VAL A 201 -13.38 4.92 -10.91
N LEU A 202 -12.15 4.49 -10.55
CA LEU A 202 -10.94 5.32 -10.61
C LEU A 202 -10.27 5.31 -11.98
N SER A 203 -10.60 4.37 -12.86
CA SER A 203 -10.12 4.36 -14.25
C SER A 203 -11.16 5.04 -15.15
N PHE A 204 -11.00 6.35 -15.33
CA PHE A 204 -11.85 7.15 -16.19
C PHE A 204 -11.53 6.87 -17.68
N ASN A 205 -11.89 5.67 -18.15
CA ASN A 205 -11.61 5.19 -19.49
C ASN A 205 -12.68 5.59 -20.52
N GLY A 206 -13.76 6.21 -20.07
CA GLY A 206 -14.78 6.79 -20.94
C GLY A 206 -16.11 7.01 -20.24
N TYR A 207 -17.06 7.57 -20.98
CA TYR A 207 -18.39 7.92 -20.49
C TYR A 207 -19.45 7.58 -21.54
N TRP A 208 -20.69 7.38 -21.08
CA TRP A 208 -21.82 7.07 -21.96
C TRP A 208 -22.66 8.33 -22.21
N ILE A 209 -22.97 8.57 -23.48
CA ILE A 209 -23.88 9.63 -23.94
C ILE A 209 -25.17 8.96 -24.43
N PRO A 210 -26.36 9.41 -24.00
CA PRO A 210 -27.62 8.90 -24.54
C PRO A 210 -27.82 9.37 -25.99
N GLU A 211 -28.06 8.42 -26.89
CA GLU A 211 -28.40 8.63 -28.30
C GLU A 211 -29.72 7.88 -28.59
N GLY A 212 -30.85 8.58 -28.43
CA GLY A 212 -32.19 8.00 -28.60
C GLY A 212 -32.50 6.92 -27.56
N ASP A 213 -32.89 5.72 -28.01
CA ASP A 213 -33.14 4.55 -27.15
C ASP A 213 -31.85 3.80 -26.74
N SER A 214 -30.69 4.28 -27.19
CA SER A 214 -29.39 3.64 -26.98
C SER A 214 -28.39 4.57 -26.30
N SER A 215 -27.23 4.05 -25.90
CA SER A 215 -26.14 4.86 -25.35
C SER A 215 -24.84 4.57 -26.12
N ARG A 216 -24.08 5.64 -26.41
CA ARG A 216 -22.79 5.56 -27.07
C ARG A 216 -21.67 5.72 -26.05
N PHE A 217 -20.74 4.77 -26.03
CA PHE A 217 -19.53 4.88 -25.23
C PHE A 217 -18.52 5.77 -25.96
N VAL A 218 -18.05 6.81 -25.27
CA VAL A 218 -16.95 7.65 -25.74
C VAL A 218 -15.76 7.39 -24.83
N ALA A 219 -14.71 6.80 -25.40
CA ALA A 219 -13.45 6.59 -24.70
C ALA A 219 -12.75 7.94 -24.48
N THR A 220 -12.29 8.19 -23.26
CA THR A 220 -11.47 9.37 -22.95
C THR A 220 -10.09 9.18 -23.57
N GLN A 221 -9.73 10.02 -24.53
CA GLN A 221 -8.35 10.04 -25.04
C GLN A 221 -7.46 10.74 -24.02
N ALA A 222 -6.45 10.03 -23.53
CA ALA A 222 -5.40 10.62 -22.70
C ALA A 222 -4.65 11.67 -23.55
N THR A 223 -4.67 12.92 -23.09
CA THR A 223 -3.83 13.94 -23.68
C THR A 223 -2.43 13.85 -23.10
N LEU A 224 -1.41 14.32 -23.83
CA LEU A 224 -0.04 14.39 -23.31
C LEU A 224 0.04 15.15 -21.98
N LEU A 225 -0.81 16.18 -21.81
CA LEU A 225 -0.94 16.92 -20.54
C LEU A 225 -1.42 16.00 -19.40
N TYR A 226 -2.45 15.19 -19.63
CA TYR A 226 -2.97 14.25 -18.64
C TYR A 226 -1.91 13.25 -18.20
N ASP A 227 -1.17 12.67 -19.14
CA ASP A 227 -0.12 11.71 -18.82
C ASP A 227 1.02 12.36 -18.02
N VAL A 228 1.48 13.55 -18.42
CA VAL A 228 2.51 14.29 -17.68
C VAL A 228 2.06 14.60 -16.25
N VAL A 229 0.83 15.10 -16.07
CA VAL A 229 0.29 15.40 -14.74
C VAL A 229 0.14 14.14 -13.90
N LYS A 230 -0.33 13.04 -14.51
CA LYS A 230 -0.43 11.73 -13.85
C LYS A 230 0.93 11.25 -13.32
N TYR A 231 1.99 11.37 -14.12
CA TYR A 231 3.33 10.97 -13.68
C TYR A 231 3.92 11.90 -12.61
N ILE A 232 3.66 13.21 -12.69
CA ILE A 232 4.08 14.17 -11.67
C ILE A 232 3.38 13.87 -10.34
N LEU A 233 2.06 13.67 -10.36
CA LEU A 233 1.29 13.33 -9.16
C LEU A 233 1.72 11.98 -8.57
N ALA A 234 1.95 10.99 -9.45
CA ALA A 234 2.52 9.72 -9.06
C ALA A 234 3.85 9.94 -8.30
N ALA A 235 4.80 10.70 -8.82
CA ALA A 235 6.07 10.92 -8.11
C ALA A 235 5.91 11.70 -6.79
N ILE A 236 5.11 12.77 -6.79
CA ILE A 236 5.01 13.69 -5.65
C ILE A 236 4.24 13.08 -4.48
N PHE A 237 3.16 12.34 -4.75
CA PHE A 237 2.26 11.84 -3.72
C PHE A 237 2.95 10.97 -2.65
N PRO A 238 3.62 9.85 -2.99
CA PRO A 238 4.25 8.99 -1.99
C PRO A 238 5.38 9.70 -1.24
N VAL A 239 6.17 10.52 -1.95
CA VAL A 239 7.25 11.31 -1.33
C VAL A 239 6.68 12.34 -0.36
N GLY A 240 5.63 13.06 -0.75
CA GLY A 240 4.94 14.02 0.10
C GLY A 240 4.38 13.37 1.37
N MET A 241 3.76 12.19 1.24
CA MET A 241 3.24 11.44 2.40
C MET A 241 4.35 10.98 3.35
N TRP A 242 5.52 10.58 2.84
CA TRP A 242 6.68 10.27 3.67
C TRP A 242 7.22 11.49 4.41
N VAL A 243 7.31 12.64 3.74
CA VAL A 243 7.72 13.91 4.35
C VAL A 243 6.74 14.33 5.46
N LEU A 244 5.44 14.24 5.21
CA LEU A 244 4.41 14.50 6.22
C LEU A 244 4.52 13.55 7.42
N THR A 245 4.87 12.29 7.17
CA THR A 245 5.11 11.31 8.25
C THR A 245 6.29 11.73 9.13
N TYR A 246 7.40 12.16 8.52
CA TYR A 246 8.56 12.66 9.26
C TYR A 246 8.20 13.86 10.15
N PHE A 247 7.50 14.86 9.60
CA PHE A 247 7.07 16.02 10.37
C PHE A 247 6.13 15.63 11.50
N LYS A 248 5.22 14.67 11.28
CA LYS A 248 4.30 14.24 12.33
C LYS A 248 5.03 13.54 13.48
N LEU A 249 6.00 12.69 13.18
CA LEU A 249 6.83 12.04 14.20
C LEU A 249 7.60 13.07 15.03
N ARG A 250 8.11 14.13 14.38
CA ARG A 250 8.79 15.24 15.05
C ARG A 250 7.87 16.01 15.99
N GLU A 251 6.64 16.32 15.56
CA GLU A 251 5.65 16.99 16.40
C GLU A 251 5.29 16.18 17.65
N THR A 252 5.22 14.86 17.54
CA THR A 252 4.90 14.00 18.69
C THR A 252 6.03 13.81 19.70
N GLU A 253 7.26 14.19 19.35
CA GLU A 253 8.43 14.12 20.22
C GLU A 253 8.61 15.38 21.09
N VAL A 254 8.05 16.52 20.68
CA VAL A 254 8.11 17.81 21.38
C VAL A 254 6.95 17.94 22.36
#